data_AF-A4FB09-F1
#
_entry.id   AF-A4FB09-F1
#
_cell.length_a   1.000
_cell.length_b   1.000
_cell.length_c   1.000
_cell.angle_alpha   90.00
_cell.angle_beta   90.00
_cell.angle_gamma   90.00
#
_symmetry.space_group_name_H-M   'P 1'
#
loop_
_entity.id
_entity.type
_entity.pdbx_description
1 polymer ?
#
loop_
_entity_poly.entity_id
_entity_poly.type
_entity_poly.pdbx_seq_one_letter_code
_entity_poly.pdbx_strand_id
1 'polypeptide(L)'
;MAQDSTAVHAELAGELVRLVGGRLLDPLEILLDGAGTGPLRERVRADAEMWAAQSPGSADEPAVALVARLLAALYPGDEPFDPPESWWRTPLGRVTARRVGHPARHHVSFATAGAMLGITRQGVHDLVGRGKLRRHPDGGIDSESVRERLCALAA
;
A
#
# COMPACT_ATOMS: atom_id res chain seq x y z
N MET A 1 7.74 -19.54 7.60
CA MET A 1 7.00 -18.28 7.90
C MET A 1 7.91 -17.13 8.34
N ALA A 2 8.96 -17.30 9.16
CA ALA A 2 9.82 -16.19 9.59
C ALA A 2 10.66 -15.54 8.46
N GLN A 3 11.24 -16.33 7.55
CA GLN A 3 12.06 -15.81 6.43
C GLN A 3 11.26 -14.99 5.42
N ASP A 4 9.97 -15.30 5.25
CA ASP A 4 9.06 -14.61 4.32
C ASP A 4 8.69 -13.20 4.84
N SER A 5 8.50 -13.07 6.16
CA SER A 5 8.24 -11.77 6.81
C SER A 5 9.44 -10.82 6.70
N THR A 6 10.66 -11.33 6.91
CA THR A 6 11.88 -10.53 6.79
C THR A 6 12.14 -10.07 5.35
N ALA A 7 11.90 -10.94 4.36
CA ALA A 7 12.03 -10.58 2.95
C ALA A 7 11.00 -9.50 2.54
N VAL A 8 9.73 -9.67 2.93
CA VAL A 8 8.67 -8.68 2.67
C VAL A 8 8.98 -7.34 3.34
N HIS A 9 9.52 -7.37 4.56
CA HIS A 9 9.95 -6.18 5.27
C HIS A 9 11.08 -5.45 4.52
N ALA A 10 12.12 -6.17 4.10
CA ALA A 10 13.24 -5.59 3.37
C ALA A 10 12.80 -5.02 2.00
N GLU A 11 11.90 -5.70 1.29
CA GLU A 11 11.30 -5.19 0.04
C GLU A 11 10.58 -3.86 0.26
N LEU A 12 9.76 -3.77 1.32
CA LEU A 12 9.04 -2.55 1.65
C LEU A 12 9.97 -1.42 2.05
N ALA A 13 10.97 -1.68 2.91
CA ALA A 13 11.94 -0.66 3.30
C ALA A 13 12.70 -0.13 2.08
N GLY A 14 13.17 -1.00 1.19
CA GLY A 14 13.84 -0.63 -0.05
C GLY A 14 12.95 0.19 -0.99
N GLU A 15 11.68 -0.19 -1.13
CA GLU A 15 10.71 0.60 -1.89
C GLU A 15 10.47 1.98 -1.28
N LEU A 16 10.31 2.08 0.04
CA LEU A 16 10.09 3.36 0.73
C LEU A 16 11.26 4.32 0.54
N VAL A 17 12.50 3.83 0.66
CA VAL A 17 13.71 4.63 0.37
C VAL A 17 13.68 5.15 -1.06
N ARG A 18 13.35 4.30 -2.03
CA ARG A 18 13.28 4.68 -3.45
C ARG A 18 12.17 5.71 -3.71
N LEU A 19 10.98 5.52 -3.14
CA LEU A 19 9.84 6.41 -3.33
C LEU A 19 10.06 7.77 -2.66
N VAL A 20 10.51 7.79 -1.41
CA VAL A 20 10.80 9.03 -0.68
C VAL A 20 11.96 9.78 -1.32
N GLY A 21 13.01 9.06 -1.72
CA GLY A 21 14.12 9.61 -2.49
C GLY A 21 13.60 10.29 -3.76
N GLY A 22 13.01 9.51 -4.66
CA GLY A 22 12.61 10.00 -5.99
C GLY A 22 11.51 11.05 -6.00
N ARG A 23 10.57 11.03 -5.04
CA ARG A 23 9.41 11.94 -5.05
C ARG A 23 9.54 13.13 -4.13
N LEU A 24 10.36 13.05 -3.09
CA LEU A 24 10.49 14.11 -2.10
C LEU A 24 11.90 14.71 -2.09
N LEU A 25 12.93 13.86 -2.02
CA LEU A 25 14.30 14.35 -1.86
C LEU A 25 14.95 14.80 -3.17
N ASP A 26 14.74 14.08 -4.28
CA ASP A 26 15.29 14.46 -5.58
C ASP A 26 14.73 15.84 -6.05
N PRO A 27 13.43 16.14 -5.93
CA PRO A 27 12.93 17.49 -6.22
C PRO A 27 13.50 18.58 -5.31
N LEU A 28 13.72 18.28 -4.02
CA LEU A 28 14.35 19.22 -3.10
C LEU A 28 15.82 19.46 -3.46
N GLU A 29 16.55 18.44 -3.88
CA GLU A 29 17.92 18.60 -4.37
C GLU A 29 17.98 19.50 -5.60
N ILE A 30 17.05 19.32 -6.54
CA ILE A 30 16.97 20.18 -7.72
C ILE A 30 16.69 21.63 -7.31
N LEU A 31 15.74 21.85 -6.39
CA LEU A 31 15.35 23.19 -5.95
C LEU A 31 16.45 23.91 -5.15
N LEU A 32 17.21 23.16 -4.36
CA LEU A 32 18.23 23.67 -3.44
C LEU A 32 19.66 23.57 -4.01
N ASP A 33 19.81 23.28 -5.30
CA ASP A 33 21.11 23.13 -5.99
C ASP A 33 22.06 22.15 -5.26
N GLY A 34 21.51 21.01 -4.84
CA GLY A 34 22.25 19.93 -4.17
C GLY A 34 22.60 20.18 -2.71
N ALA A 35 22.21 21.31 -2.11
CA ALA A 35 22.53 21.61 -0.73
C ALA A 35 21.59 20.90 0.27
N GLY A 36 22.16 20.12 1.19
CA GLY A 36 21.53 19.80 2.49
C GLY A 36 20.62 18.56 2.57
N THR A 37 20.46 17.78 1.52
CA THR A 37 19.59 16.57 1.52
C THR A 37 20.28 15.28 1.97
N GLY A 38 21.63 15.23 1.97
CA GLY A 38 22.40 14.07 2.40
C GLY A 38 21.96 13.50 3.77
N PRO A 39 21.91 14.34 4.83
CA PRO A 39 21.42 13.90 6.14
C PRO A 39 19.96 13.40 6.13
N LEU A 40 19.10 13.98 5.28
CA LEU A 40 17.72 13.52 5.13
C LEU A 40 17.65 12.14 4.46
N ARG A 41 18.52 11.86 3.48
CA ARG A 41 18.60 10.53 2.83
C ARG A 41 19.02 9.45 3.82
N GLU A 42 20.00 9.75 4.68
CA GLU A 42 20.42 8.82 5.74
C GLU A 42 19.30 8.58 6.74
N ARG A 43 18.60 9.65 7.15
CA ARG A 43 17.45 9.53 8.05
C ARG A 43 16.32 8.69 7.45
N VAL A 44 16.00 8.90 6.18
CA VAL A 44 14.97 8.11 5.47
C VAL A 44 15.36 6.64 5.39
N ARG A 45 16.64 6.32 5.18
CA ARG A 45 17.11 4.93 5.19
C ARG A 45 16.87 4.26 6.55
N ALA A 46 17.19 4.95 7.64
CA ALA A 46 16.96 4.44 8.99
C ALA A 46 15.46 4.33 9.33
N ASP A 47 14.67 5.35 9.00
CA ASP A 47 13.24 5.38 9.31
C ASP A 47 12.44 4.40 8.45
N ALA A 48 12.88 4.11 7.21
CA ALA A 48 12.19 3.17 6.33
C ALA A 48 12.14 1.75 6.89
N GLU A 49 13.21 1.29 7.54
CA GLU A 49 13.21 0.02 8.27
C GLU A 49 12.18 0.04 9.41
N MET A 50 12.13 1.13 10.18
CA MET A 50 11.16 1.28 11.27
C MET A 50 9.71 1.33 10.76
N TRP A 51 9.44 2.01 9.64
CA TRP A 51 8.11 2.06 9.02
C TRP A 51 7.71 0.69 8.48
N ALA A 52 8.65 -0.04 7.87
CA ALA A 52 8.42 -1.39 7.42
C ALA A 52 8.20 -2.37 8.57
N ALA A 53 8.79 -2.14 9.76
CA ALA A 53 8.61 -2.98 10.94
C ALA A 53 7.21 -2.81 11.56
N GLN A 54 6.64 -1.61 11.46
CA GLN A 54 5.30 -1.29 11.97
C GLN A 54 4.18 -1.73 11.01
N SER A 55 4.55 -2.19 9.80
CA SER A 55 3.61 -2.56 8.74
C SER A 55 3.04 -3.99 8.76
N PRO A 56 3.63 -5.03 9.39
CA PRO A 56 3.03 -6.35 9.55
C PRO A 56 2.40 -6.54 10.94
N GLY A 57 1.07 -6.72 11.01
CA GLY A 57 0.29 -6.85 12.25
C GLY A 57 -1.22 -6.74 11.99
N SER A 58 -2.05 -7.01 13.00
CA SER A 58 -3.51 -6.74 12.98
C SER A 58 -3.77 -5.26 12.69
N ALA A 59 -4.98 -4.91 12.23
CA ALA A 59 -5.40 -3.55 11.87
C ALA A 59 -5.37 -2.56 13.06
N ASP A 60 -4.17 -2.31 13.57
CA ASP A 60 -3.90 -1.41 14.67
C ASP A 60 -3.87 0.01 14.09
N GLU A 61 -4.56 0.95 14.76
CA GLU A 61 -4.67 2.35 14.35
C GLU A 61 -3.34 3.01 13.95
N PRO A 62 -2.19 2.75 14.63
CA PRO A 62 -0.91 3.33 14.25
C PRO A 62 -0.44 2.93 12.84
N ALA A 63 -0.70 1.69 12.41
CA ALA A 63 -0.29 1.21 11.10
C ALA A 63 -1.12 1.85 9.98
N VAL A 64 -2.42 2.05 10.22
CA VAL A 64 -3.31 2.78 9.30
C VAL A 64 -2.87 4.23 9.16
N ALA A 65 -2.59 4.91 10.28
CA ALA A 65 -2.13 6.30 10.29
C ALA A 65 -0.78 6.46 9.55
N LEU A 66 0.14 5.51 9.73
CA LEU A 66 1.42 5.51 9.01
C LEU A 66 1.23 5.39 7.50
N VAL A 67 0.40 4.45 7.03
CA VAL A 67 0.09 4.29 5.60
C VAL A 67 -0.57 5.55 5.06
N ALA A 68 -1.57 6.11 5.75
CA ALA A 68 -2.22 7.34 5.33
C ALA A 68 -1.23 8.50 5.18
N ARG A 69 -0.32 8.68 6.14
CA ARG A 69 0.73 9.71 6.10
C ARG A 69 1.68 9.50 4.91
N LEU A 70 2.09 8.26 4.65
CA LEU A 70 2.96 7.93 3.52
C LEU A 70 2.28 8.23 2.18
N LEU A 71 1.01 7.87 2.03
CA LEU A 71 0.27 8.11 0.80
C LEU A 71 0.08 9.62 0.55
N ALA A 72 -0.33 10.36 1.58
CA ALA A 72 -0.50 11.81 1.47
C ALA A 72 0.80 12.53 1.06
N ALA A 73 1.95 12.10 1.59
CA ALA A 73 3.24 12.67 1.23
C ALA A 73 3.73 12.24 -0.16
N LEU A 74 3.57 10.96 -0.53
CA LEU A 74 4.17 10.39 -1.75
C LEU A 74 3.31 10.51 -3.01
N TYR A 75 2.02 10.81 -2.85
CA TYR A 75 1.07 10.96 -3.95
C TYR A 75 0.23 12.23 -3.73
N PRO A 76 0.87 13.41 -3.67
CA PRO A 76 0.15 14.66 -3.52
C PRO A 76 -0.65 14.94 -4.80
N GLY A 77 -1.88 15.38 -4.63
CA GLY A 77 -2.78 15.75 -5.72
C GLY A 77 -4.15 16.10 -5.19
N ASP A 78 -4.87 16.93 -5.94
CA ASP A 78 -6.25 17.32 -5.60
C ASP A 78 -7.28 16.28 -6.08
N GLU A 79 -6.84 15.35 -6.94
CA GLU A 79 -7.66 14.25 -7.43
C GLU A 79 -7.66 13.06 -6.46
N PRO A 80 -8.76 12.28 -6.40
CA PRO A 80 -8.80 11.05 -5.62
C PRO A 80 -7.65 10.11 -5.98
N PHE A 81 -7.04 9.51 -4.96
CA PHE A 81 -5.99 8.50 -5.14
C PHE A 81 -6.52 7.31 -5.96
N ASP A 82 -6.11 7.22 -7.23
CA ASP A 82 -6.54 6.20 -8.19
C ASP A 82 -5.32 5.57 -8.91
N PRO A 83 -4.53 4.74 -8.20
CA PRO A 83 -3.33 4.16 -8.77
C PRO A 83 -3.66 3.05 -9.79
N PRO A 84 -2.78 2.80 -10.78
CA PRO A 84 -2.98 1.71 -11.74
C PRO A 84 -2.93 0.33 -11.05
N GLU A 85 -3.49 -0.69 -11.70
CA GLU A 85 -3.52 -2.07 -11.15
C GLU A 85 -2.14 -2.61 -10.76
N SER A 86 -1.10 -2.28 -11.54
CA SER A 86 0.28 -2.68 -11.25
C SER A 86 0.79 -2.15 -9.90
N TRP A 87 0.29 -1.00 -9.46
CA TRP A 87 0.67 -0.40 -8.19
C TRP A 87 0.28 -1.28 -7.00
N TRP A 88 -0.88 -1.93 -7.05
CA TRP A 88 -1.33 -2.82 -5.97
C TRP A 88 -0.44 -4.04 -5.77
N ARG A 89 0.40 -4.37 -6.76
CA ARG A 89 1.40 -5.45 -6.65
C ARG A 89 2.70 -5.01 -6.00
N THR A 90 2.94 -3.71 -5.82
CA THR A 90 4.12 -3.18 -5.12
C THR A 90 4.08 -3.51 -3.62
N PRO A 91 5.21 -3.61 -2.92
CA PRO A 91 5.24 -3.75 -1.47
C PRO A 91 4.32 -2.76 -0.73
N LEU A 92 4.39 -1.46 -1.04
CA LEU A 92 3.55 -0.42 -0.45
C LEU A 92 2.07 -0.61 -0.82
N GLY A 93 1.78 -1.03 -2.05
CA GLY A 93 0.42 -1.31 -2.51
C GLY A 93 -0.22 -2.48 -1.75
N ARG A 94 0.54 -3.56 -1.54
CA ARG A 94 0.09 -4.73 -0.77
C ARG A 94 -0.18 -4.36 0.69
N VAL A 95 0.70 -3.59 1.32
CA VAL A 95 0.47 -3.08 2.69
C VAL A 95 -0.76 -2.18 2.74
N THR A 96 -0.91 -1.27 1.78
CA THR A 96 -2.07 -0.37 1.70
C THR A 96 -3.37 -1.16 1.59
N ALA A 97 -3.45 -2.13 0.67
CA ALA A 97 -4.63 -2.97 0.50
C ALA A 97 -4.99 -3.74 1.78
N ARG A 98 -4.00 -4.26 2.50
CA ARG A 98 -4.20 -5.00 3.76
C ARG A 98 -4.61 -4.09 4.93
N ARG A 99 -4.03 -2.89 5.03
CA ARG A 99 -4.25 -1.99 6.18
C ARG A 99 -5.48 -1.12 6.04
N VAL A 100 -5.67 -0.57 4.84
CA VAL A 100 -6.66 0.48 4.59
C VAL A 100 -7.73 0.02 3.60
N GLY A 101 -7.40 -0.91 2.70
CA GLY A 101 -8.24 -1.21 1.54
C GLY A 101 -7.93 -0.22 0.42
N HIS A 102 -8.96 0.28 -0.26
CA HIS A 102 -8.80 1.38 -1.23
C HIS A 102 -9.01 2.74 -0.51
N PRO A 103 -7.97 3.60 -0.39
CA PRO A 103 -8.04 4.79 0.47
C PRO A 103 -9.11 5.82 0.07
N ALA A 104 -9.44 5.90 -1.20
CA ALA A 104 -10.34 6.92 -1.74
C ALA A 104 -11.68 6.38 -2.27
N ARG A 105 -11.95 5.07 -2.17
CA ARG A 105 -13.16 4.45 -2.75
C ARG A 105 -13.70 3.36 -1.83
N HIS A 106 -15.01 3.31 -1.68
CA HIS A 106 -15.71 2.25 -0.94
C HIS A 106 -15.89 0.98 -1.78
N HIS A 107 -15.79 1.09 -3.11
CA HIS A 107 -15.82 -0.04 -4.03
C HIS A 107 -14.73 0.05 -5.09
N VAL A 108 -14.36 -1.09 -5.65
CA VAL A 108 -13.36 -1.22 -6.71
C VAL A 108 -13.84 -2.15 -7.82
N SER A 109 -13.25 -2.00 -9.01
CA SER A 109 -13.49 -2.95 -10.09
C SER A 109 -13.02 -4.36 -9.72
N PHE A 110 -13.52 -5.38 -10.42
CA PHE A 110 -13.04 -6.76 -10.25
C PHE A 110 -11.55 -6.91 -10.55
N ALA A 111 -11.03 -6.12 -11.50
CA ALA A 111 -9.63 -6.17 -11.88
C ALA A 111 -8.74 -5.55 -10.79
N THR A 112 -9.13 -4.39 -10.27
CA THR A 112 -8.49 -3.75 -9.11
C THR A 112 -8.54 -4.64 -7.87
N ALA A 113 -9.69 -5.26 -7.56
CA ALA A 113 -9.80 -6.22 -6.47
C ALA A 113 -8.85 -7.41 -6.65
N GLY A 114 -8.74 -7.93 -7.88
CA GLY A 114 -7.80 -9.00 -8.20
C GLY A 114 -6.35 -8.57 -7.98
N ALA A 115 -5.99 -7.37 -8.42
CA ALA A 115 -4.66 -6.80 -8.20
C ALA A 115 -4.33 -6.62 -6.71
N MET A 116 -5.26 -6.10 -5.91
CA MET A 116 -5.13 -5.96 -4.45
C MET A 116 -4.95 -7.31 -3.74
N LEU A 117 -5.67 -8.34 -4.20
CA LEU A 117 -5.63 -9.69 -3.63
C LEU A 117 -4.46 -10.55 -4.17
N GLY A 118 -3.76 -10.09 -5.21
CA GLY A 118 -2.76 -10.90 -5.89
C GLY A 118 -3.33 -12.09 -6.67
N ILE A 119 -4.60 -12.01 -7.12
CA ILE A 119 -5.29 -13.08 -7.86
C ILE A 119 -5.84 -12.57 -9.20
N THR A 120 -6.32 -13.50 -10.03
CA THR A 120 -6.96 -13.16 -11.30
C THR A 120 -8.36 -12.59 -11.10
N ARG A 121 -8.86 -11.87 -12.11
CA ARG A 121 -10.26 -11.42 -12.17
C ARG A 121 -11.25 -12.58 -11.99
N GLN A 122 -10.96 -13.74 -12.58
CA GLN A 122 -11.78 -14.93 -12.42
C GLN A 122 -11.80 -15.42 -10.97
N GLY A 123 -10.64 -15.41 -10.29
CA GLY A 123 -10.58 -15.74 -8.86
C GLY A 123 -11.44 -14.82 -7.99
N VAL A 124 -11.54 -13.52 -8.34
CA VAL A 124 -12.46 -12.59 -7.66
C VAL A 124 -13.92 -13.00 -7.88
N HIS A 125 -14.31 -13.35 -9.11
CA HIS A 125 -15.66 -13.85 -9.40
C HIS A 125 -15.99 -15.09 -8.58
N ASP A 126 -15.05 -16.04 -8.47
CA ASP A 126 -15.23 -17.25 -7.70
C ASP A 126 -15.38 -16.95 -6.19
N LEU A 127 -14.61 -16.01 -5.65
CA LEU A 127 -14.74 -15.58 -4.25
C LEU A 127 -16.09 -14.91 -3.97
N VAL A 128 -16.60 -14.10 -4.89
CA VAL A 128 -17.95 -13.53 -4.80
C VAL A 128 -19.01 -14.63 -4.82
N GLY A 129 -18.91 -15.57 -5.76
CA GLY A 129 -19.85 -16.70 -5.86
C GLY A 129 -19.89 -17.58 -4.60
N ARG A 130 -18.78 -17.64 -3.86
CA ARG A 130 -18.65 -18.37 -2.59
C ARG A 130 -19.01 -17.53 -1.36
N GLY A 131 -19.47 -16.29 -1.52
CA GLY A 131 -19.79 -15.37 -0.43
C GLY A 131 -18.57 -14.94 0.40
N LYS A 132 -17.36 -15.00 -0.18
CA LYS A 132 -16.10 -14.60 0.48
C LYS A 132 -15.69 -13.17 0.17
N LEU A 133 -16.31 -12.56 -0.83
CA LEU A 133 -16.23 -11.12 -1.12
C LEU A 133 -17.63 -10.57 -1.32
N ARG A 134 -17.87 -9.34 -0.86
CA ARG A 134 -19.14 -8.63 -1.03
C ARG A 134 -19.13 -7.80 -2.31
N ARG A 135 -20.22 -7.86 -3.07
CA ARG A 135 -20.49 -6.90 -4.14
C ARG A 135 -21.00 -5.60 -3.51
N HIS A 136 -20.59 -4.48 -4.07
CA HIS A 136 -21.14 -3.18 -3.70
C HIS A 136 -22.42 -2.91 -4.52
N PRO A 137 -23.45 -2.24 -3.95
CA PRO A 137 -24.69 -1.90 -4.67
C PRO A 137 -24.46 -1.11 -5.96
N ASP A 138 -23.48 -0.20 -5.95
CA ASP A 138 -23.11 0.62 -7.14
C ASP A 138 -22.26 -0.13 -8.17
N GLY A 139 -22.06 -1.44 -7.97
CA GLY A 139 -21.26 -2.30 -8.84
C GLY A 139 -19.83 -2.53 -8.32
N GLY A 140 -19.16 -3.54 -8.88
CA GLY A 140 -17.82 -3.93 -8.43
C GLY A 140 -17.83 -4.65 -7.07
N ILE A 141 -16.72 -4.52 -6.35
CA ILE A 141 -16.43 -5.22 -5.08
C ILE A 141 -16.25 -4.19 -3.97
N ASP A 142 -16.85 -4.47 -2.82
CA ASP A 142 -16.68 -3.69 -1.59
C ASP A 142 -15.20 -3.71 -1.14
N SER A 143 -14.59 -2.54 -1.01
CA SER A 143 -13.16 -2.40 -0.68
C SER A 143 -12.84 -2.88 0.73
N GLU A 144 -13.78 -2.73 1.66
CA GLU A 144 -13.65 -3.26 3.01
C GLU A 144 -13.64 -4.79 3.02
N SER A 145 -14.51 -5.43 2.24
CA SER A 145 -14.52 -6.89 2.08
C SER A 145 -13.20 -7.44 1.53
N VAL A 146 -12.55 -6.72 0.61
CA VAL A 146 -11.20 -7.07 0.12
C VAL A 146 -10.17 -7.00 1.25
N ARG A 147 -10.19 -5.92 2.04
CA ARG A 147 -9.29 -5.75 3.20
C ARG A 147 -9.49 -6.85 4.23
N GLU A 148 -10.73 -7.13 4.62
CA GLU A 148 -11.07 -8.21 5.55
C GLU A 148 -10.53 -9.57 5.07
N ARG A 149 -10.65 -9.85 3.77
CA ARG A 149 -10.12 -11.08 3.17
C ARG A 149 -8.60 -11.15 3.28
N LEU A 150 -7.90 -10.05 3.02
CA LEU A 150 -6.44 -9.97 3.16
C LEU A 150 -5.98 -10.17 4.60
N CYS A 151 -6.73 -9.63 5.58
CA CYS A 151 -6.46 -9.84 7.00
C CYS A 151 -6.69 -11.29 7.40
N ALA A 152 -7.77 -11.92 6.93
CA ALA A 152 -8.09 -13.31 7.22
C ALA A 152 -7.11 -14.33 6.60
N LEU A 153 -6.34 -13.95 5.57
CA LEU A 153 -5.30 -14.80 4.97
C LEU A 153 -3.97 -14.75 5.74
N ALA A 154 -3.79 -13.77 6.63
CA ALA A 154 -2.57 -13.56 7.40
C ALA A 154 -2.67 -14.04 8.86
N ALA A 155 -3.87 -14.44 9.29
CA ALA A 155 -4.14 -15.10 10.57
C ALA A 155 -4.03 -16.62 10.42
#